data_AF-R7SXC5-F1
#
_entry.id   AF-R7SXC5-F1
#
_cell.length_a   1.000
_cell.length_b   1.000
_cell.length_c   1.000
_cell.angle_alpha   90.00
_cell.angle_beta   90.00
_cell.angle_gamma   90.00
#
_symmetry.space_group_name_H-M   'P 1'
#
loop_
_entity.id
_entity.type
_entity.pdbx_description
1 polymer ?
#
loop_
_entity_poly.entity_id
_entity_poly.type
_entity_poly.pdbx_seq_one_letter_code
_entity_poly.pdbx_strand_id
1 'polypeptide(L)'
;MSQSELEFTSPFDTIIRNPLTLIELRMRWFSGKIRAKPNWWKKVYDDEIVTKWRKEMIEHDTAMVERFWGGDEYWKRGDGEKQWPRDKITVVQLNYLLDELRYDASRYDDQTGIFATAIHKVYESRSLMPADVKASLAQGVSALEDIPDEEKDWHPRSKKQVLDLVHPSMYCLRIGRSHVYRRDQGQGTSTVQLTLEDYLNCRPEFEKICPWPPLAVRPSPYRWYHHVAVPAPSYLDFDDYPVDKRAYHDAYDEWESKYR
;
A
#
# COMPACT_ATOMS: atom_id res chain seq x y z
N MET A 1 -5.62 -27.66 -15.08
CA MET A 1 -5.38 -27.13 -13.74
C MET A 1 -6.49 -27.60 -12.83
N SER A 2 -6.20 -28.20 -11.68
CA SER A 2 -7.22 -28.64 -10.71
C SER A 2 -7.69 -27.46 -9.83
N GLN A 3 -8.85 -27.59 -9.21
CA GLN A 3 -9.41 -26.56 -8.32
C GLN A 3 -8.50 -26.23 -7.12
N SER A 4 -7.65 -27.18 -6.71
CA SER A 4 -6.60 -27.00 -5.69
C SER A 4 -5.41 -26.16 -6.16
N GLU A 5 -5.18 -26.02 -7.47
CA GLU A 5 -4.11 -25.16 -8.03
C GLU A 5 -4.54 -23.68 -8.14
N LEU A 6 -5.82 -23.39 -7.91
CA LEU A 6 -6.41 -22.05 -7.95
C LEU A 6 -6.83 -21.54 -6.56
N GLU A 7 -6.51 -22.28 -5.50
CA GLU A 7 -6.81 -21.87 -4.14
C GLU A 7 -5.89 -20.71 -3.75
N PHE A 8 -6.44 -19.49 -3.74
CA PHE A 8 -5.76 -18.32 -3.20
C PHE A 8 -5.53 -18.56 -1.72
N THR A 9 -4.27 -18.75 -1.32
CA THR A 9 -3.87 -18.78 0.09
C THR A 9 -4.46 -17.59 0.83
N SER A 10 -5.02 -17.85 2.00
CA SER A 10 -5.61 -16.80 2.82
C SER A 10 -4.55 -15.73 3.11
N PRO A 11 -4.88 -14.43 3.05
CA PRO A 11 -3.96 -13.39 3.47
C PRO A 11 -3.62 -13.48 4.97
N PHE A 12 -4.37 -14.30 5.72
CA PHE A 12 -4.16 -14.60 7.13
C PHE A 12 -3.35 -15.88 7.37
N ASP A 13 -2.98 -16.61 6.32
CA ASP A 13 -2.05 -17.72 6.45
C ASP A 13 -0.66 -17.13 6.76
N THR A 14 -0.04 -17.61 7.84
CA THR A 14 1.27 -17.14 8.28
C THR A 14 2.33 -17.54 7.26
N ILE A 15 2.59 -16.67 6.29
CA ILE A 15 3.74 -16.80 5.39
C ILE A 15 4.98 -16.61 6.26
N ILE A 16 5.74 -17.69 6.50
CA ILE A 16 7.06 -17.59 7.13
C ILE A 16 7.94 -16.73 6.23
N ARG A 17 8.08 -15.45 6.58
CA ARG A 17 8.98 -14.53 5.89
C ARG A 17 10.35 -14.68 6.54
N ASN A 18 11.30 -15.22 5.78
CA ASN A 18 12.70 -15.19 6.21
C ASN A 18 13.14 -13.73 6.39
N PRO A 19 13.82 -13.40 7.50
CA PRO A 19 14.34 -12.06 7.69
C PRO A 19 15.32 -11.72 6.56
N LEU A 20 15.24 -10.49 6.05
CA LEU A 20 16.16 -9.97 5.04
C LEU A 20 17.28 -9.20 5.72
N THR A 21 18.49 -9.37 5.24
CA THR A 21 19.65 -8.61 5.72
C THR A 21 19.60 -7.16 5.22
N LEU A 22 20.27 -6.25 5.93
CA LEU A 22 20.40 -4.86 5.46
C LEU A 22 21.10 -4.76 4.09
N ILE A 23 22.00 -5.69 3.79
CA ILE A 23 22.67 -5.76 2.48
C ILE A 23 21.65 -6.07 1.39
N GLU A 24 20.80 -7.09 1.58
CA GLU A 24 19.75 -7.44 0.62
C GLU A 24 18.73 -6.31 0.46
N LEU A 25 18.32 -5.67 1.56
CA LEU A 25 17.40 -4.53 1.51
C LEU A 25 18.00 -3.37 0.71
N ARG A 26 19.28 -3.02 0.93
CA ARG A 26 20.00 -2.03 0.13
C ARG A 26 20.02 -2.40 -1.36
N MET A 27 20.36 -3.64 -1.68
CA MET A 27 20.43 -4.10 -3.07
C MET A 27 19.07 -4.06 -3.76
N ARG A 28 18.01 -4.50 -3.07
CA ARG A 28 16.63 -4.41 -3.57
C ARG A 28 16.19 -2.96 -3.75
N TRP A 29 16.57 -2.06 -2.85
CA TRP A 29 16.26 -0.64 -2.97
C TRP A 29 16.87 -0.04 -4.24
N PHE A 30 18.16 -0.29 -4.50
CA PHE A 30 18.83 0.18 -5.72
C PHE A 30 18.25 -0.47 -6.99
N SER A 31 18.02 -1.78 -6.94
CA SER A 31 17.37 -2.53 -8.02
C SER A 31 16.00 -1.92 -8.36
N GLY A 32 15.19 -1.60 -7.34
CA GLY A 32 13.89 -0.94 -7.50
C GLY A 32 13.98 0.45 -8.11
N LYS A 33 14.97 1.25 -7.71
CA LYS A 33 15.20 2.58 -8.31
C LYS A 33 15.54 2.50 -9.79
N ILE A 34 16.28 1.48 -10.24
CA ILE A 34 16.51 1.25 -11.67
C ILE A 34 15.24 0.78 -12.35
N ARG A 35 14.56 -0.24 -11.80
CA ARG A 35 13.36 -0.82 -12.41
C ARG A 35 12.19 0.16 -12.54
N ALA A 36 12.16 1.19 -11.69
CA ALA A 36 11.22 2.29 -11.82
C ALA A 36 11.46 3.14 -13.09
N LYS A 37 12.71 3.23 -13.58
CA LYS A 37 13.05 4.02 -14.77
C LYS A 37 12.39 3.40 -16.03
N PRO A 38 11.89 4.21 -16.96
CA PRO A 38 11.26 3.69 -18.18
C PRO A 38 12.29 2.95 -19.05
N ASN A 39 11.87 1.82 -19.62
CA ASN A 39 12.67 0.97 -20.50
C ASN A 39 14.00 0.50 -19.90
N TRP A 40 14.06 0.34 -18.58
CA TRP A 40 15.29 -0.06 -17.88
C TRP A 40 15.85 -1.40 -18.40
N TRP A 41 14.97 -2.34 -18.78
CA TRP A 41 15.33 -3.66 -19.31
C TRP A 41 16.09 -3.58 -20.64
N LYS A 42 15.90 -2.52 -21.43
CA LYS A 42 16.70 -2.26 -22.64
C LYS A 42 18.02 -1.57 -22.28
N LYS A 43 17.95 -0.62 -21.35
CA LYS A 43 19.09 0.23 -20.93
C LYS A 43 20.16 -0.52 -20.14
N VAL A 44 19.84 -1.66 -19.53
CA VAL A 44 20.81 -2.45 -18.76
C VAL A 44 21.93 -3.06 -19.63
N TYR A 45 21.75 -3.08 -20.95
CA TYR A 45 22.75 -3.55 -21.91
C TYR A 45 23.60 -2.40 -22.50
N ASP A 46 23.33 -1.16 -22.11
CA ASP A 46 24.11 0.01 -22.50
C ASP A 46 25.16 0.30 -21.43
N ASP A 47 26.44 0.14 -21.78
CA ASP A 47 27.56 0.27 -20.86
C ASP A 47 27.73 1.70 -20.32
N GLU A 48 27.40 2.74 -21.09
CA GLU A 48 27.48 4.12 -20.63
C GLU A 48 26.41 4.39 -19.56
N ILE A 49 25.19 3.91 -19.80
CA ILE A 49 24.08 4.02 -18.84
C ILE A 49 24.40 3.22 -17.57
N VAL A 50 24.88 1.99 -17.71
CA VAL A 50 25.24 1.14 -16.57
C VAL A 50 26.37 1.75 -15.75
N THR A 51 27.38 2.33 -16.41
CA THR A 51 28.47 3.05 -15.74
C THR A 51 27.95 4.23 -14.93
N LYS A 52 27.01 4.99 -15.51
CA LYS A 52 26.35 6.09 -14.81
C LYS A 52 25.55 5.60 -13.60
N TRP A 53 24.74 4.55 -13.75
CA TRP A 53 23.99 3.97 -12.63
C TRP A 53 24.90 3.47 -11.51
N ARG A 54 26.03 2.84 -11.85
CA ARG A 54 27.03 2.42 -10.87
C ARG A 54 27.56 3.61 -10.07
N LYS A 55 27.89 4.72 -10.73
CA LYS A 55 28.35 5.94 -10.06
C LYS A 55 27.26 6.50 -9.13
N GLU A 56 26.03 6.64 -9.62
CA GLU A 56 24.87 7.09 -8.83
C GLU A 56 24.66 6.24 -7.56
N MET A 57 24.79 4.90 -7.68
CA MET A 57 24.67 3.98 -6.54
C MET A 57 25.77 4.18 -5.50
N ILE A 58 27.02 4.32 -5.92
CA ILE A 58 28.17 4.49 -5.01
C ILE A 58 28.06 5.82 -4.25
N GLU A 59 27.71 6.90 -4.95
CA GLU A 59 27.52 8.22 -4.36
C GLU A 59 26.36 8.20 -3.35
N HIS A 60 25.22 7.64 -3.73
CA HIS A 60 24.07 7.51 -2.85
C HIS A 60 24.37 6.62 -1.64
N ASP A 61 24.97 5.45 -1.83
CA ASP A 61 25.35 4.55 -0.73
C ASP A 61 26.30 5.23 0.24
N THR A 62 27.31 5.95 -0.27
CA THR A 62 28.25 6.72 0.58
C THR A 62 27.50 7.75 1.41
N ALA A 63 26.57 8.50 0.82
CA ALA A 63 25.77 9.48 1.54
C ALA A 63 24.88 8.85 2.61
N MET A 64 24.28 7.69 2.32
CA MET A 64 23.43 6.97 3.28
C MET A 64 24.24 6.35 4.43
N VAL A 65 25.44 5.81 4.14
CA VAL A 65 26.36 5.33 5.17
C VAL A 65 26.76 6.47 6.09
N GLU A 66 27.16 7.62 5.56
CA GLU A 66 27.51 8.80 6.37
C GLU A 66 26.30 9.30 7.18
N ARG A 67 25.10 9.33 6.59
CA ARG A 67 23.89 9.75 7.27
C ARG A 67 23.54 8.87 8.48
N PHE A 68 23.66 7.54 8.35
CA PHE A 68 23.24 6.62 9.40
C PHE A 68 24.36 6.22 10.37
N TRP A 69 25.61 6.36 9.94
CA TRP A 69 26.77 5.83 10.64
C TRP A 69 27.95 6.82 10.73
N GLY A 70 27.81 8.05 10.25
CA GLY A 70 28.81 9.10 10.36
C GLY A 70 28.75 9.84 11.69
N GLY A 71 29.90 10.37 12.14
CA GLY A 71 30.01 11.19 13.35
C GLY A 71 29.32 10.59 14.58
N ASP A 72 28.54 11.42 15.27
CA ASP A 72 27.83 11.04 16.50
C ASP A 72 26.70 10.04 16.25
N GLU A 73 26.16 9.98 15.02
CA GLU A 73 25.11 9.00 14.67
C GLU A 73 25.62 7.58 14.85
N TYR A 74 26.91 7.30 14.64
CA TYR A 74 27.50 5.97 14.81
C TYR A 74 27.17 5.34 16.17
N TRP A 75 27.26 6.13 17.25
CA TRP A 75 27.10 5.68 18.63
C TRP A 75 25.66 5.68 19.13
N LYS A 76 24.75 6.34 18.40
CA LYS A 76 23.32 6.32 18.75
C LYS A 76 22.75 4.92 18.57
N ARG A 77 22.12 4.41 19.62
CA ARG A 77 21.29 3.21 19.56
C ARG A 77 19.87 3.64 19.20
N GLY A 78 19.26 2.95 18.25
CA GLY A 78 17.89 3.20 17.82
C GLY A 78 17.19 1.88 17.55
N ASP A 79 15.89 1.84 17.79
CA ASP A 79 15.07 0.66 17.55
C ASP A 79 14.63 0.63 16.07
N GLY A 80 15.41 -0.05 15.23
CA GLY A 80 15.08 -0.22 13.80
C GLY A 80 15.25 1.02 12.91
N GLU A 81 15.74 2.14 13.42
CA GLU A 81 15.93 3.39 12.64
C GLU A 81 17.08 3.30 11.62
N LYS A 82 18.11 2.50 11.91
CA LYS A 82 19.31 2.36 11.07
C LYS A 82 19.13 1.29 10.01
N GLN A 83 18.32 1.60 9.01
CA GLN A 83 17.92 0.67 7.95
C GLN A 83 18.91 0.59 6.78
N TRP A 84 20.20 0.83 7.02
CA TRP A 84 21.25 0.78 5.99
C TRP A 84 22.50 0.09 6.52
N PRO A 85 23.24 -0.70 5.72
CA PRO A 85 24.50 -1.31 6.15
C PRO A 85 25.53 -0.26 6.58
N ARG A 86 26.41 -0.63 7.53
CA ARG A 86 27.56 0.19 7.96
C ARG A 86 28.60 0.31 6.86
N ASP A 87 28.90 -0.81 6.22
CA ASP A 87 29.93 -0.88 5.19
C ASP A 87 29.39 -0.39 3.85
N LYS A 88 30.24 0.32 3.12
CA LYS A 88 29.93 0.76 1.76
C LYS A 88 29.68 -0.42 0.82
N ILE A 89 28.88 -0.19 -0.20
CA ILE A 89 28.56 -1.18 -1.21
C ILE A 89 29.84 -1.60 -1.94
N THR A 90 30.06 -2.91 -2.05
CA THR A 90 31.27 -3.45 -2.67
C THR A 90 31.10 -3.59 -4.18
N VAL A 91 32.22 -3.69 -4.90
CA VAL A 91 32.20 -3.97 -6.35
C VAL A 91 31.50 -5.30 -6.64
N VAL A 92 31.66 -6.32 -5.79
CA VAL A 92 31.01 -7.62 -5.95
C VAL A 92 29.49 -7.49 -5.81
N GLN A 93 29.00 -6.74 -4.82
CA GLN A 93 27.57 -6.47 -4.64
C GLN A 93 26.99 -5.67 -5.82
N LEU A 94 27.72 -4.68 -6.32
CA LEU A 94 27.33 -3.93 -7.51
C LEU A 94 27.27 -4.81 -8.77
N ASN A 95 28.26 -5.68 -8.98
CA ASN A 95 28.27 -6.62 -10.09
C ASN A 95 27.06 -7.55 -10.01
N TYR A 96 26.83 -8.17 -8.84
CA TYR A 96 25.66 -9.04 -8.63
C TYR A 96 24.35 -8.32 -8.94
N LEU A 97 24.18 -7.08 -8.45
CA LEU A 97 22.96 -6.31 -8.70
C LEU A 97 22.74 -6.06 -10.20
N LEU A 98 23.79 -5.72 -10.95
CA LEU A 98 23.69 -5.50 -12.39
C LEU A 98 23.43 -6.81 -13.15
N ASP A 99 24.03 -7.92 -12.72
CA ASP A 99 23.79 -9.23 -13.30
C ASP A 99 22.36 -9.72 -13.03
N GLU A 100 21.82 -9.48 -11.82
CA GLU A 100 20.41 -9.70 -11.50
C GLU A 100 19.49 -8.86 -12.41
N LEU A 101 19.80 -7.58 -12.61
CA LEU A 101 19.03 -6.74 -13.52
C LEU A 101 19.07 -7.26 -14.96
N ARG A 102 20.21 -7.73 -15.44
CA ARG A 102 20.31 -8.35 -16.79
C ARG A 102 19.52 -9.64 -16.86
N TYR A 103 19.56 -10.46 -15.82
CA TYR A 103 18.74 -11.68 -15.73
C TYR A 103 17.26 -11.33 -15.79
N ASP A 104 16.77 -10.39 -14.99
CA ASP A 104 15.36 -10.02 -14.99
C ASP A 104 14.95 -9.29 -16.29
N ALA A 105 15.85 -8.52 -16.89
CA ALA A 105 15.63 -7.93 -18.21
C ALA A 105 15.48 -8.99 -19.31
N SER A 106 16.26 -10.08 -19.24
CA SER A 106 16.12 -11.22 -20.18
C SER A 106 14.78 -11.95 -20.06
N ARG A 107 14.06 -11.72 -18.96
CA ARG A 107 12.72 -12.27 -18.70
C ARG A 107 11.59 -11.29 -18.99
N TYR A 108 11.90 -10.11 -19.53
CA TYR A 108 10.90 -9.16 -19.99
C TYR A 108 10.04 -9.80 -21.09
N ASP A 109 8.72 -9.75 -20.92
CA ASP A 109 7.79 -10.23 -21.93
C ASP A 109 7.38 -9.08 -22.85
N ASP A 110 7.91 -9.06 -24.07
CA ASP A 110 7.60 -8.05 -25.08
C ASP A 110 6.12 -8.06 -25.52
N GLN A 111 5.40 -9.18 -25.39
CA GLN A 111 4.00 -9.28 -25.80
C GLN A 111 3.06 -8.63 -24.79
N THR A 112 3.28 -8.88 -23.50
CA THR A 112 2.41 -8.39 -22.42
C THR A 112 2.96 -7.15 -21.71
N GLY A 113 4.24 -6.85 -21.91
CA GLY A 113 4.98 -5.80 -21.21
C GLY A 113 5.23 -6.11 -19.73
N ILE A 114 5.09 -7.38 -19.31
CA ILE A 114 5.28 -7.81 -17.92
C ILE A 114 6.77 -7.91 -17.59
N PHE A 115 7.13 -7.41 -16.41
CA PHE A 115 8.47 -7.56 -15.84
C PHE A 115 8.47 -7.66 -14.31
N ALA A 116 9.55 -8.22 -13.76
CA ALA A 116 9.71 -8.38 -12.33
C ALA A 116 10.00 -7.04 -11.64
N THR A 117 9.32 -6.76 -10.53
CA THR A 117 9.61 -5.62 -9.66
C THR A 117 10.77 -5.94 -8.72
N ALA A 118 11.22 -4.96 -7.92
CA ALA A 118 12.19 -5.23 -6.85
C ALA A 118 11.60 -5.93 -5.62
N ILE A 119 10.27 -6.06 -5.55
CA ILE A 119 9.60 -6.85 -4.53
C ILE A 119 9.51 -8.28 -5.04
N HIS A 120 10.08 -9.21 -4.27
CA HIS A 120 10.14 -10.61 -4.64
C HIS A 120 8.74 -11.17 -4.95
N LYS A 121 8.63 -11.91 -6.07
CA LYS A 121 7.39 -12.50 -6.60
C LYS A 121 6.29 -11.49 -6.99
N VAL A 122 6.62 -10.20 -7.09
CA VAL A 122 5.70 -9.19 -7.60
C VAL A 122 6.15 -8.78 -9.00
N TYR A 123 5.21 -8.84 -9.94
CA TYR A 123 5.41 -8.47 -11.35
C TYR A 123 4.51 -7.29 -11.69
N GLU A 124 4.97 -6.42 -12.59
CA GLU A 124 4.19 -5.28 -13.08
C GLU A 124 4.18 -5.26 -14.61
N SER A 125 3.13 -4.67 -15.19
CA SER A 125 3.10 -4.27 -16.60
C SER A 125 2.49 -2.88 -16.70
N ARG A 126 3.03 -2.08 -17.63
CA ARG A 126 2.57 -0.72 -17.90
C ARG A 126 1.64 -0.64 -19.11
N SER A 127 1.48 -1.73 -19.83
CA SER A 127 0.74 -1.81 -21.11
C SER A 127 -0.37 -2.87 -21.08
N LEU A 128 -0.45 -3.69 -20.03
CA LEU A 128 -1.45 -4.75 -19.95
C LEU A 128 -2.88 -4.23 -19.90
N MET A 129 -3.09 -3.02 -19.37
CA MET A 129 -4.40 -2.39 -19.32
C MET A 129 -4.65 -1.57 -20.59
N PRO A 130 -5.70 -1.88 -21.37
CA PRO A 130 -6.12 -1.06 -22.51
C PRO A 130 -6.44 0.38 -22.10
N ALA A 131 -6.15 1.33 -23.00
CA ALA A 131 -6.28 2.75 -22.71
C ALA A 131 -7.75 3.18 -22.49
N ASP A 132 -8.68 2.55 -23.22
CA ASP A 132 -10.12 2.72 -23.07
C ASP A 132 -10.61 2.24 -21.70
N VAL A 133 -10.18 1.07 -21.24
CA VAL A 133 -10.52 0.57 -19.89
C VAL A 133 -10.03 1.53 -18.81
N LYS A 134 -8.81 2.04 -18.94
CA LYS A 134 -8.27 3.05 -18.02
C LYS A 134 -9.08 4.34 -18.04
N ALA A 135 -9.46 4.82 -19.23
CA ALA A 135 -10.27 6.02 -19.39
C ALA A 135 -11.68 5.84 -18.80
N SER A 136 -12.34 4.71 -19.07
CA SER A 136 -13.65 4.37 -18.49
C SER A 136 -13.59 4.25 -16.98
N LEU A 137 -12.54 3.67 -16.41
CA LEU A 137 -12.34 3.63 -14.95
C LEU A 137 -12.18 5.05 -14.38
N ALA A 138 -11.33 5.88 -14.98
CA ALA A 138 -11.13 7.26 -14.53
C ALA A 138 -12.43 8.08 -14.61
N GLN A 139 -13.19 7.95 -15.70
CA GLN A 139 -14.51 8.57 -15.85
C GLN A 139 -15.50 8.05 -14.81
N GLY A 140 -15.47 6.76 -14.52
CA GLY A 140 -16.37 6.17 -13.53
C GLY A 140 -16.08 6.61 -12.10
N VAL A 141 -14.79 6.79 -11.79
CA VAL A 141 -14.31 7.20 -10.48
C VAL A 141 -14.40 8.72 -10.29
N SER A 142 -14.47 9.52 -11.36
CA SER A 142 -14.53 10.98 -11.24
C SER A 142 -15.73 11.46 -10.43
N ALA A 143 -16.86 10.76 -10.47
CA ALA A 143 -18.04 11.08 -9.64
C ALA A 143 -17.79 10.90 -8.12
N LEU A 144 -16.83 10.07 -7.73
CA LEU A 144 -16.40 9.90 -6.34
C LEU A 144 -15.38 10.95 -5.93
N GLU A 145 -14.56 11.42 -6.87
CA GLU A 145 -13.55 12.45 -6.65
C GLU A 145 -14.12 13.88 -6.66
N ASP A 146 -15.11 14.11 -7.53
CA ASP A 146 -15.82 15.39 -7.73
C ASP A 146 -16.92 15.60 -6.67
N ILE A 147 -16.48 15.67 -5.41
CA ILE A 147 -17.29 16.04 -4.26
C ILE A 147 -16.69 17.30 -3.61
N PRO A 148 -17.49 18.09 -2.87
CA PRO A 148 -16.98 19.23 -2.12
C PRO A 148 -15.78 18.86 -1.25
N ASP A 149 -14.80 19.74 -1.13
CA ASP A 149 -13.54 19.47 -0.42
C ASP A 149 -13.77 19.12 1.05
N GLU A 150 -14.86 19.61 1.65
CA GLU A 150 -15.27 19.29 3.02
C GLU A 150 -15.78 17.85 3.18
N GLU A 151 -16.25 17.23 2.09
CA GLU A 151 -16.72 15.84 2.06
C GLU A 151 -15.62 14.84 1.68
N LYS A 152 -14.44 15.31 1.27
CA LYS A 152 -13.31 14.45 0.85
C LYS A 152 -12.71 13.70 2.04
N ASP A 153 -12.68 12.38 1.94
CA ASP A 153 -12.09 11.49 2.94
C ASP A 153 -10.58 11.39 2.76
N TRP A 154 -9.85 12.35 3.30
CA TRP A 154 -8.39 12.36 3.24
C TRP A 154 -7.81 11.34 4.21
N HIS A 155 -6.94 10.47 3.71
CA HIS A 155 -6.29 9.45 4.53
C HIS A 155 -5.56 10.10 5.71
N PRO A 156 -5.74 9.60 6.95
CA PRO A 156 -5.06 10.13 8.12
C PRO A 156 -3.55 10.21 7.91
N ARG A 157 -2.92 11.28 8.42
CA ARG A 157 -1.46 11.53 8.34
C ARG A 157 -0.89 11.68 6.92
N SER A 158 -1.73 11.71 5.87
CA SER A 158 -1.29 11.93 4.49
C SER A 158 -1.01 13.38 4.13
N LYS A 159 -1.28 14.35 5.02
CA LYS A 159 -1.25 15.80 4.71
C LYS A 159 -2.08 16.17 3.46
N LYS A 160 -3.25 15.54 3.30
CA LYS A 160 -4.13 15.70 2.13
C LYS A 160 -3.46 15.33 0.79
N GLN A 161 -2.58 14.33 0.80
CA GLN A 161 -1.94 13.81 -0.41
C GLN A 161 -2.57 12.50 -0.90
N VAL A 162 -3.33 11.82 -0.04
CA VAL A 162 -3.98 10.55 -0.34
C VAL A 162 -5.46 10.69 -0.03
N LEU A 163 -6.29 10.64 -1.07
CA LEU A 163 -7.75 10.68 -0.99
C LEU A 163 -8.29 9.25 -1.04
N ASP A 164 -9.01 8.85 0.01
CA ASP A 164 -9.65 7.54 0.08
C ASP A 164 -11.00 7.61 -0.65
N LEU A 165 -10.98 7.31 -1.96
CA LEU A 165 -12.20 7.23 -2.77
C LEU A 165 -13.11 6.07 -2.33
N VAL A 166 -12.48 4.97 -1.91
CA VAL A 166 -13.13 3.84 -1.25
C VAL A 166 -12.18 3.34 -0.16
N HIS A 167 -12.53 3.53 1.11
CA HIS A 167 -11.67 3.09 2.22
C HIS A 167 -11.60 1.55 2.26
N PRO A 168 -10.40 0.93 2.38
CA PRO A 168 -10.23 -0.53 2.36
C PRO A 168 -11.05 -1.29 3.43
N SER A 169 -11.27 -0.67 4.59
CA SER A 169 -12.14 -1.24 5.64
C SER A 169 -13.63 -1.24 5.28
N MET A 170 -14.05 -0.56 4.21
CA MET A 170 -15.43 -0.60 3.71
C MET A 170 -15.70 -1.87 2.88
N TYR A 171 -14.66 -2.64 2.56
CA TYR A 171 -14.78 -3.87 1.77
C TYR A 171 -15.01 -5.08 2.66
N CYS A 172 -16.28 -5.39 2.91
CA CYS A 172 -16.74 -6.76 3.18
C CYS A 172 -18.22 -6.97 2.77
N LEU A 173 -18.83 -6.10 1.94
CA LEU A 173 -20.21 -6.28 1.50
C LEU A 173 -20.26 -6.92 0.11
N ARG A 174 -20.59 -8.21 0.08
CA ARG A 174 -20.84 -9.00 -1.12
C ARG A 174 -22.30 -9.42 -1.12
N ILE A 175 -23.04 -8.96 -2.13
CA ILE A 175 -24.44 -9.35 -2.33
C ILE A 175 -24.55 -10.88 -2.43
N GLY A 176 -25.53 -11.44 -1.74
CA GLY A 176 -25.75 -12.88 -1.65
C GLY A 176 -24.75 -13.62 -0.75
N ARG A 177 -23.92 -12.92 0.03
CA ARG A 177 -22.95 -13.53 0.96
C ARG A 177 -22.89 -12.78 2.30
N SER A 178 -22.81 -11.46 2.25
CA SER A 178 -22.73 -10.63 3.45
C SER A 178 -24.08 -10.49 4.11
N HIS A 179 -24.09 -10.59 5.44
CA HIS A 179 -25.28 -10.39 6.24
C HIS A 179 -25.37 -8.92 6.66
N VAL A 180 -26.56 -8.36 6.65
CA VAL A 180 -26.86 -6.99 7.04
C VAL A 180 -27.83 -6.97 8.21
N TYR A 181 -27.72 -5.96 9.05
CA TYR A 181 -28.60 -5.80 10.20
C TYR A 181 -29.94 -5.20 9.75
N ARG A 182 -31.05 -5.93 9.91
CA ARG A 182 -32.40 -5.43 9.59
C ARG A 182 -33.10 -4.93 10.86
N ARG A 183 -33.33 -3.61 10.94
CA ARG A 183 -33.90 -2.91 12.11
C ARG A 183 -35.42 -3.07 12.27
N ASP A 184 -36.08 -3.61 11.26
CA ASP A 184 -37.52 -3.82 11.18
C ASP A 184 -38.00 -5.11 11.87
N GLN A 185 -37.11 -6.06 12.13
CA GLN A 185 -37.45 -7.29 12.85
C GLN A 185 -37.07 -7.13 14.32
N GLY A 186 -38.09 -7.07 15.17
CA GLY A 186 -37.96 -6.92 16.63
C GLY A 186 -37.00 -7.93 17.26
N GLN A 187 -36.60 -7.65 18.50
CA GLN A 187 -35.53 -8.33 19.26
C GLN A 187 -35.52 -9.86 19.11
N GLY A 188 -34.74 -10.35 18.14
CA GLY A 188 -34.53 -11.76 17.89
C GLY A 188 -33.89 -11.99 16.53
N THR A 189 -32.56 -12.16 16.49
CA THR A 189 -31.75 -12.52 15.31
C THR A 189 -31.86 -11.58 14.12
N SER A 190 -31.21 -10.42 14.22
CA SER A 190 -31.43 -9.29 13.31
C SER A 190 -30.42 -9.17 12.18
N THR A 191 -29.74 -10.24 11.76
CA THR A 191 -28.86 -10.21 10.59
C THR A 191 -29.36 -11.14 9.51
N VAL A 192 -29.64 -10.61 8.33
CA VAL A 192 -30.15 -11.34 7.16
C VAL A 192 -29.14 -11.26 6.03
N GLN A 193 -29.01 -12.32 5.24
CA GLN A 193 -28.18 -12.25 4.05
C GLN A 193 -28.74 -11.22 3.07
N LEU A 194 -27.92 -10.25 2.66
CA LEU A 194 -28.34 -9.20 1.74
C LEU A 194 -28.56 -9.79 0.34
N THR A 195 -29.81 -9.85 -0.10
CA THR A 195 -30.12 -10.21 -1.49
C THR A 195 -29.92 -9.02 -2.43
N LEU A 196 -29.84 -9.28 -3.74
CA LEU A 196 -29.77 -8.20 -4.72
C LEU A 196 -31.03 -7.34 -4.72
N GLU A 197 -32.19 -7.97 -4.55
CA GLU A 197 -33.49 -7.30 -4.48
C GLU A 197 -33.59 -6.41 -3.24
N ASP A 198 -33.22 -6.91 -2.06
CA ASP A 198 -33.15 -6.10 -0.83
C ASP A 198 -32.25 -4.87 -1.01
N TYR A 199 -31.07 -5.08 -1.61
CA TYR A 199 -30.12 -4.00 -1.87
C TYR A 199 -30.69 -2.95 -2.82
N LEU A 200 -31.33 -3.36 -3.92
CA LEU A 200 -31.94 -2.45 -4.89
C LEU A 200 -33.15 -1.70 -4.31
N ASN A 201 -34.01 -2.38 -3.54
CA ASN A 201 -35.17 -1.77 -2.88
C ASN A 201 -34.78 -0.69 -1.88
N CYS A 202 -33.64 -0.86 -1.19
CA CYS A 202 -33.11 0.17 -0.29
C CYS A 202 -32.45 1.35 -1.01
N ARG A 203 -32.26 1.28 -2.33
CA ARG A 203 -31.47 2.25 -3.12
C ARG A 203 -32.25 2.75 -4.35
N PRO A 204 -33.45 3.32 -4.18
CA PRO A 204 -34.29 3.77 -5.30
C PRO A 204 -33.62 4.87 -6.14
N GLU A 205 -32.59 5.56 -5.62
CA GLU A 205 -31.77 6.48 -6.39
C GLU A 205 -30.99 5.81 -7.52
N PHE A 206 -30.80 4.49 -7.49
CA PHE A 206 -30.17 3.73 -8.57
C PHE A 206 -30.98 3.73 -9.87
N GLU A 207 -32.31 3.81 -9.79
CA GLU A 207 -33.16 3.99 -10.98
C GLU A 207 -32.91 5.33 -11.69
N LYS A 208 -32.41 6.33 -10.95
CA LYS A 208 -32.11 7.67 -11.49
C LYS A 208 -30.66 7.84 -11.94
N ILE A 209 -29.73 7.09 -11.35
CA ILE A 209 -28.28 7.29 -11.53
C ILE A 209 -27.68 6.29 -12.55
N CYS A 210 -28.35 5.17 -12.82
CA CYS A 210 -27.81 4.09 -13.66
C CYS A 210 -28.66 3.83 -14.92
N PRO A 211 -28.47 4.53 -16.06
CA PRO A 211 -28.62 3.83 -17.33
C PRO A 211 -27.59 2.70 -17.35
N TRP A 212 -28.00 1.53 -17.83
CA TRP A 212 -27.12 0.39 -17.92
C TRP A 212 -25.90 0.75 -18.78
N PRO A 213 -24.64 0.62 -18.31
CA PRO A 213 -24.15 0.02 -17.05
C PRO A 213 -23.73 1.04 -15.95
N PRO A 214 -23.64 0.62 -14.66
CA PRO A 214 -23.76 1.47 -13.46
C PRO A 214 -22.45 2.09 -12.95
N LEU A 215 -22.55 3.28 -12.32
CA LEU A 215 -21.44 3.93 -11.60
C LEU A 215 -21.86 4.55 -10.24
N ALA A 216 -21.45 3.86 -9.17
CA ALA A 216 -21.14 4.27 -7.79
C ALA A 216 -22.22 4.79 -6.81
N VAL A 217 -22.09 4.30 -5.56
CA VAL A 217 -22.79 4.71 -4.33
C VAL A 217 -21.99 5.80 -3.63
N ARG A 218 -22.63 6.89 -3.18
CA ARG A 218 -22.00 7.88 -2.30
C ARG A 218 -21.89 7.33 -0.86
N PRO A 219 -20.68 7.14 -0.28
CA PRO A 219 -20.53 6.77 1.12
C PRO A 219 -20.93 7.90 2.06
N SER A 220 -21.34 7.57 3.28
CA SER A 220 -21.49 8.51 4.40
C SER A 220 -20.53 8.09 5.52
N PRO A 221 -19.25 8.54 5.47
CA PRO A 221 -18.18 8.00 6.32
C PRO A 221 -18.45 8.15 7.82
N TYR A 222 -19.09 9.26 8.23
CA TYR A 222 -19.28 9.59 9.64
C TYR A 222 -20.32 8.72 10.35
N ARG A 223 -21.25 8.05 9.64
CA ARG A 223 -22.25 7.20 10.30
C ARG A 223 -21.69 5.89 10.86
N TRP A 224 -20.60 5.39 10.30
CA TRP A 224 -20.05 4.08 10.67
C TRP A 224 -19.16 4.13 11.90
N TYR A 225 -18.63 5.29 12.27
CA TYR A 225 -17.74 5.42 13.44
C TYR A 225 -18.46 5.87 14.72
N HIS A 226 -19.74 6.26 14.68
CA HIS A 226 -20.47 6.72 15.87
C HIS A 226 -20.61 5.67 16.98
N HIS A 227 -20.43 4.39 16.68
CA HIS A 227 -20.46 3.30 17.68
C HIS A 227 -19.07 2.81 18.09
N VAL A 228 -18.01 3.35 17.48
CA VAL A 228 -16.63 3.02 17.81
C VAL A 228 -16.12 4.12 18.74
N ALA A 229 -16.24 3.90 20.04
CA ALA A 229 -15.54 4.73 21.02
C ALA A 229 -14.04 4.51 20.83
N VAL A 230 -13.29 5.56 20.50
CA VAL A 230 -11.83 5.52 20.52
C VAL A 230 -11.44 5.54 22.01
N PRO A 231 -10.93 4.44 22.58
CA PRO A 231 -10.53 4.44 23.98
C PRO A 231 -9.39 5.43 24.19
N ALA A 232 -9.31 6.02 25.38
CA ALA A 232 -8.17 6.86 25.75
C ALA A 232 -6.87 6.04 25.62
N PRO A 233 -5.76 6.64 25.14
CA PRO A 233 -4.46 5.98 25.10
C PRO A 233 -4.12 5.42 26.48
N SER A 234 -3.67 4.16 26.56
CA SER A 234 -3.23 3.58 27.83
C SER A 234 -1.78 3.94 28.06
N TYR A 235 -1.43 4.30 29.30
CA TYR A 235 -0.02 4.51 29.67
C TYR A 235 0.84 3.26 29.39
N LEU A 236 0.25 2.08 29.50
CA LEU A 236 0.92 0.79 29.24
C LEU A 236 1.29 0.60 27.76
N ASP A 237 0.63 1.30 26.83
CA ASP A 237 0.94 1.24 25.40
C ASP A 237 2.23 1.99 25.05
N PHE A 238 2.78 2.76 26.01
CA PHE A 238 3.98 3.59 25.86
C PHE A 238 5.07 3.25 26.89
N ASP A 239 4.94 2.10 27.57
CA ASP A 239 5.89 1.63 28.59
C ASP A 239 7.07 0.84 28.00
N ASP A 240 7.58 1.28 26.86
CA ASP A 240 8.81 0.75 26.27
C ASP A 240 10.04 1.42 26.90
N TYR A 241 11.05 0.64 27.28
CA TYR A 241 12.24 1.15 27.94
C TYR A 241 13.26 1.71 26.91
N PRO A 242 13.78 2.94 27.09
CA PRO A 242 13.53 3.86 28.19
C PRO A 242 12.19 4.59 28.05
N VAL A 243 11.44 4.67 29.16
CA VAL A 243 10.08 5.22 29.24
C VAL A 243 9.98 6.58 28.53
N ASP A 244 9.39 6.62 27.35
CA ASP A 244 9.06 7.87 26.65
C ASP A 244 7.71 8.40 27.14
N LYS A 245 7.77 9.09 28.30
CA LYS A 245 6.59 9.74 28.88
C LYS A 245 6.02 10.85 28.00
N ARG A 246 6.75 11.37 27.00
CA ARG A 246 6.23 12.44 26.13
C ARG A 246 5.29 11.88 25.08
N ALA A 247 5.62 10.73 24.49
CA ALA A 247 4.78 10.08 23.49
C ALA A 247 3.36 9.77 24.03
N TYR A 248 3.27 9.32 25.30
CA TYR A 248 1.97 9.14 25.96
C TYR A 248 1.21 10.46 26.11
N HIS A 249 1.86 11.51 26.63
CA HIS A 249 1.18 12.80 26.85
C HIS A 249 0.75 13.43 25.52
N ASP A 250 1.59 13.42 24.48
CA ASP A 250 1.27 13.95 23.16
C ASP A 250 0.07 13.19 22.54
N ALA A 251 0.05 11.86 22.67
CA ALA A 251 -1.06 11.03 22.18
C ALA A 251 -2.35 11.25 22.99
N TYR A 252 -2.23 11.45 24.31
CA TYR A 252 -3.36 11.74 25.19
C TYR A 252 -3.94 13.14 24.93
N ASP A 253 -3.10 14.16 24.74
CA ASP A 253 -3.51 15.52 24.41
C ASP A 253 -4.19 15.58 23.02
N GLU A 254 -3.67 14.84 22.03
CA GLU A 254 -4.33 14.69 20.72
C GLU A 254 -5.69 14.00 20.85
N TRP A 255 -5.78 12.95 21.68
CA TRP A 255 -7.03 12.24 21.92
C TRP A 255 -8.05 13.14 22.64
N GLU A 256 -7.64 13.86 23.68
CA GLU A 256 -8.50 14.76 24.45
C GLU A 256 -9.01 15.91 23.58
N SER A 257 -8.15 16.54 22.76
CA SER A 257 -8.57 17.62 21.85
C SER A 257 -9.56 17.16 20.76
N LYS A 258 -9.58 15.86 20.42
CA LYS A 258 -10.30 15.36 19.25
C LYS A 258 -11.57 14.58 19.60
N TYR A 259 -11.62 13.99 20.78
CA TYR A 259 -12.69 13.07 21.18
C TYR A 259 -13.37 13.42 22.51
N ARG A 260 -12.96 14.49 23.20
CA ARG A 260 -13.57 15.00 24.44
C ARG A 260 -14.04 16.44 24.28
#